data_AF-A0A966S604-F1
#
_entry.id   AF-A0A966S604-F1
#
_cell.length_a   1.000
_cell.length_b   1.000
_cell.length_c   1.000
_cell.angle_alpha   90.00
_cell.angle_beta   90.00
_cell.angle_gamma   90.00
#
_symmetry.space_group_name_H-M   'P 1'
#
loop_
_entity.id
_entity.type
_entity.pdbx_description
1 polymer ?
#
loop_
_entity_poly.entity_id
_entity_poly.type
_entity_poly.pdbx_seq_one_letter_code
_entity_poly.pdbx_strand_id
1 'polypeptide(L)'
;MSFQKIVYAKGLAEAVQSRVIQLKKMETLPDEEVRARLIQLKGIGNWTVDVYLMHALRRTDLFPLGDLALVNSLKQVKKLKPETSKEKMLAIAEP
;
A
#
# COMPACT_ATOMS: atom_id res chain seq x y z
N MET A 1 -18.53 -11.95 -0.09
CA MET A 1 -17.13 -11.97 0.40
C MET A 1 -16.58 -13.38 0.15
N SER A 2 -15.40 -13.53 -0.45
CA SER A 2 -14.86 -14.87 -0.75
C SER A 2 -14.34 -15.57 0.50
N PHE A 3 -14.27 -16.91 0.49
CA PHE A 3 -13.72 -17.70 1.61
C PHE A 3 -12.30 -17.27 1.98
N GLN A 4 -11.44 -17.01 0.99
CA GLN A 4 -10.09 -16.51 1.22
C GLN A 4 -10.10 -15.17 1.97
N LYS A 5 -10.96 -14.23 1.57
CA LYS A 5 -11.08 -12.93 2.26
C LYS A 5 -11.57 -13.08 3.70
N ILE A 6 -12.44 -14.06 3.99
CA ILE A 6 -12.85 -14.39 5.36
C ILE A 6 -11.65 -14.86 6.18
N VAL A 7 -10.83 -15.76 5.64
CA VAL A 7 -9.62 -16.26 6.33
C VAL A 7 -8.64 -15.12 6.61
N TYR A 8 -8.39 -14.24 5.64
CA TYR A 8 -7.47 -13.11 5.82
C TYR A 8 -7.97 -12.11 6.86
N ALA A 9 -9.27 -11.79 6.82
CA ALA A 9 -9.88 -10.89 7.80
C ALA A 9 -9.82 -11.46 9.23
N LYS A 10 -10.06 -12.77 9.40
CA LYS A 10 -9.90 -13.45 10.69
C LYS A 10 -8.45 -13.40 11.18
N GLY A 11 -7.49 -13.72 10.31
CA GLY A 11 -6.06 -13.66 10.67
C GLY A 11 -5.61 -12.25 11.07
N LEU A 12 -6.10 -11.20 10.39
CA LEU A 12 -5.86 -9.82 10.81
C LEU A 12 -6.48 -9.52 12.18
N ALA A 13 -7.72 -9.94 12.42
CA ALA A 13 -8.40 -9.72 13.69
C ALA A 13 -7.66 -10.40 14.85
N GLU A 14 -7.18 -11.63 14.66
CA GLU A 14 -6.36 -12.37 15.63
C GLU A 14 -5.02 -11.66 15.89
N ALA A 15 -4.34 -11.18 14.85
CA ALA A 15 -3.09 -10.43 14.98
C ALA A 15 -3.27 -9.11 15.75
N VAL A 16 -4.41 -8.44 15.57
CA VAL A 16 -4.75 -7.23 16.32
C VAL A 16 -5.10 -7.56 17.77
N GLN A 17 -5.91 -8.60 18.01
CA GLN A 17 -6.32 -9.02 19.34
C GLN A 17 -5.12 -9.47 20.20
N SER A 18 -4.21 -10.24 19.60
CA SER A 18 -2.96 -10.69 20.23
C SER A 18 -1.89 -9.59 20.36
N ARG A 19 -2.16 -8.37 19.88
CA ARG A 19 -1.24 -7.21 19.87
C ARG A 19 0.05 -7.41 19.06
N VAL A 20 0.13 -8.44 18.22
CA VAL A 20 1.17 -8.59 17.19
C VAL A 20 1.12 -7.39 16.25
N ILE A 21 -0.09 -6.95 15.90
CA ILE A 21 -0.34 -5.72 15.15
C ILE A 21 -1.05 -4.71 16.05
N GLN A 22 -0.50 -3.50 16.14
CA GLN A 22 -1.06 -2.40 16.90
C GLN A 22 -1.33 -1.23 15.96
N LEU A 23 -2.54 -1.20 15.40
CA LEU A 23 -2.93 -0.23 14.37
C LEU A 23 -2.71 1.23 14.80
N LYS A 24 -3.05 1.58 16.06
CA LYS A 24 -2.81 2.93 16.60
C LYS A 24 -1.34 3.34 16.61
N LYS A 25 -0.42 2.39 16.84
CA LYS A 25 1.02 2.69 16.82
C LYS A 25 1.53 2.95 15.40
N MET A 26 0.83 2.48 14.37
CA MET A 26 1.25 2.64 12.98
C MET A 26 1.15 4.09 12.51
N GLU A 27 0.28 4.91 13.12
CA GLU A 27 0.14 6.34 12.80
C GLU A 27 1.46 7.11 12.95
N THR A 28 2.28 6.73 13.94
CA THR A 28 3.57 7.36 14.23
C THR A 28 4.76 6.69 13.56
N LEU A 29 4.56 5.53 12.92
CA LEU A 29 5.66 4.78 12.30
C LEU A 29 5.96 5.31 10.89
N PRO A 30 7.23 5.22 10.44
CA PRO A 30 7.58 5.41 9.04
C PRO A 30 6.85 4.42 8.12
N ASP A 31 6.56 4.86 6.90
CA ASP A 31 5.76 4.09 5.93
C ASP A 31 6.39 2.72 5.62
N GLU A 32 7.71 2.65 5.51
CA GLU A 32 8.43 1.39 5.29
C GLU A 32 8.33 0.42 6.46
N GLU A 33 8.27 0.91 7.71
CA GLU A 33 8.04 0.05 8.87
C GLU A 33 6.60 -0.47 8.90
N VAL A 34 5.62 0.38 8.58
CA VAL A 34 4.22 -0.04 8.47
C VAL A 34 4.08 -1.11 7.39
N ARG A 35 4.71 -0.90 6.23
CA ARG A 35 4.76 -1.86 5.13
C ARG A 35 5.36 -3.19 5.54
N ALA A 36 6.55 -3.16 6.13
CA ALA A 36 7.26 -4.37 6.56
C ALA A 36 6.44 -5.22 7.54
N ARG A 37 5.66 -4.58 8.43
CA ARG A 37 4.80 -5.27 9.41
C ARG A 37 3.53 -5.82 8.76
N LEU A 38 2.85 -5.05 7.92
CA LEU A 38 1.58 -5.45 7.34
C LEU A 38 1.71 -6.54 6.27
N ILE A 39 2.80 -6.54 5.49
CA ILE A 39 3.05 -7.55 4.45
C ILE A 39 3.21 -8.97 5.02
N GLN A 40 3.59 -9.11 6.29
CA GLN A 40 3.68 -10.42 6.94
C GLN A 40 2.30 -11.09 7.09
N LEU A 41 1.21 -10.33 7.02
CA LEU A 41 -0.13 -10.87 7.12
C LEU A 41 -0.59 -11.46 5.80
N LYS A 42 -1.03 -12.72 5.85
CA LYS A 42 -1.58 -13.43 4.69
C LYS A 42 -2.76 -12.67 4.10
N GLY A 43 -2.68 -12.34 2.81
CA GLY A 43 -3.71 -11.60 2.09
C GLY A 43 -3.50 -10.08 2.04
N ILE A 44 -2.44 -9.57 2.66
CA ILE A 44 -2.04 -8.17 2.55
C ILE A 44 -0.78 -8.09 1.67
N GLY A 45 -0.90 -7.41 0.52
CA GLY A 45 0.22 -7.14 -0.38
C GLY A 45 0.57 -5.64 -0.41
N ASN A 46 1.63 -5.30 -1.15
CA ASN A 46 2.11 -3.92 -1.30
C ASN A 46 1.01 -2.92 -1.66
N TRP A 47 0.17 -3.25 -2.65
CA TRP A 47 -0.93 -2.36 -3.05
C TRP A 47 -1.94 -2.12 -1.92
N THR A 48 -2.30 -3.16 -1.15
CA THR A 48 -3.20 -3.02 0.01
C THR A 48 -2.59 -2.15 1.09
N VAL A 49 -1.27 -2.25 1.32
CA VAL A 49 -0.54 -1.38 2.25
C VAL A 49 -0.59 0.06 1.76
N ASP A 50 -0.33 0.32 0.48
CA ASP A 50 -0.35 1.68 -0.06
C ASP A 50 -1.73 2.32 0.12
N VAL A 51 -2.81 1.57 -0.15
CA VAL A 51 -4.19 2.01 0.09
C VAL A 51 -4.42 2.32 1.57
N TYR A 52 -3.92 1.50 2.48
CA TYR A 52 -4.01 1.75 3.92
C TYR A 52 -3.25 3.02 4.34
N LEU A 53 -2.02 3.20 3.87
CA LEU A 53 -1.20 4.38 4.17
C LEU A 53 -1.88 5.67 3.69
N MET A 54 -2.41 5.67 2.46
CA MET A 54 -3.09 6.84 1.88
C MET A 54 -4.44 7.13 2.54
N HIS A 55 -5.31 6.13 2.70
CA HIS A 55 -6.70 6.37 3.12
C HIS A 55 -6.89 6.31 4.63
N ALA A 56 -6.26 5.36 5.31
CA ALA A 56 -6.42 5.19 6.75
C ALA A 56 -5.43 6.04 7.55
N LEU A 57 -4.15 6.06 7.16
CA LEU A 57 -3.13 6.88 7.84
C LEU A 57 -2.97 8.29 7.23
N ARG A 58 -3.69 8.59 6.15
CA ARG A 58 -3.71 9.93 5.52
C ARG A 58 -2.33 10.41 5.09
N ARG A 59 -1.42 9.50 4.73
CA ARG A 59 -0.12 9.84 4.14
C ARG A 59 -0.36 10.47 2.78
N THR A 60 0.06 11.71 2.61
CA THR A 60 -0.15 12.48 1.38
C THR A 60 1.02 12.41 0.40
N ASP A 61 2.19 12.00 0.88
CA ASP A 61 3.43 11.92 0.11
C ASP A 61 3.72 10.47 -0.31
N LEU A 62 2.76 9.84 -0.98
CA LEU A 62 2.86 8.44 -1.38
C LEU A 62 2.28 8.23 -2.78
N PHE A 63 3.09 7.65 -3.67
CA PHE A 63 2.67 7.31 -5.03
C PHE A 63 2.59 5.78 -5.22
N PRO A 64 1.38 5.19 -5.28
CA PRO A 64 1.20 3.74 -5.31
C PRO A 64 1.53 3.17 -6.70
N LEU A 65 2.80 2.88 -6.96
CA LEU A 65 3.29 2.28 -8.21
C LEU A 65 2.72 0.89 -8.52
N GLY A 66 2.10 0.25 -7.53
CA GLY A 66 1.36 -1.00 -7.71
C GLY A 66 0.01 -0.81 -8.40
N ASP A 67 -0.52 0.41 -8.45
CA ASP A 67 -1.82 0.69 -9.06
C ASP A 67 -1.68 0.90 -10.58
N LEU A 68 -2.15 -0.09 -11.34
CA LEU A 68 -2.04 -0.07 -12.79
C LEU A 68 -2.86 1.06 -13.43
N ALA A 69 -4.02 1.40 -12.86
CA ALA A 69 -4.86 2.47 -13.38
C ALA A 69 -4.18 3.83 -13.16
N LEU A 70 -3.60 4.06 -11.98
CA LEU A 70 -2.84 5.27 -11.69
C LEU A 70 -1.59 5.38 -12.56
N VAL A 71 -0.82 4.30 -12.68
CA VAL A 71 0.39 4.26 -13.53
C VAL A 71 0.04 4.53 -14.99
N ASN A 72 -1.03 3.93 -15.51
CA ASN A 72 -1.47 4.18 -16.88
C ASN A 72 -1.95 5.62 -17.07
N SER A 73 -2.68 6.18 -16.09
CA SER A 73 -3.12 7.57 -16.11
C SER A 73 -1.94 8.54 -16.09
N LEU A 74 -0.91 8.29 -15.26
CA LEU A 74 0.32 9.07 -15.23
C LEU A 74 1.01 9.05 -16.61
N LYS A 75 1.15 7.86 -17.21
CA LYS A 75 1.74 7.72 -18.55
C LYS A 75 0.97 8.53 -19.60
N GLN A 76 -0.36 8.53 -19.55
CA GLN A 76 -1.19 9.30 -20.47
C GLN A 76 -1.03 10.81 -20.25
N VAL A 77 -1.15 11.28 -19.01
CA VAL A 77 -1.09 12.71 -18.67
C VAL A 77 0.29 13.31 -18.98
N LYS A 78 1.36 12.57 -18.66
CA LYS A 78 2.75 13.00 -18.89
C LYS A 78 3.30 12.58 -20.27
N LYS A 79 2.48 11.96 -21.13
CA LYS A 79 2.86 11.44 -22.46
C LYS A 79 4.13 10.57 -22.42
N LEU A 80 4.25 9.73 -21.39
CA LEU A 80 5.41 8.86 -21.19
C LEU A 80 5.33 7.65 -22.09
N LYS A 81 6.51 7.14 -22.49
CA LYS A 81 6.59 5.92 -23.28
C LYS A 81 6.14 4.69 -22.46
N PRO A 82 5.52 3.68 -23.07
CA PRO A 82 5.04 2.48 -22.38
C PRO A 82 6.11 1.78 -21.52
N GLU A 83 7.36 1.79 -21.99
CA GLU A 83 8.54 1.18 -21.38
C GLU A 83 9.17 1.99 -20.23
N THR A 84 8.59 3.13 -19.85
CA THR A 84 9.11 3.94 -18.74
C THR A 84 9.12 3.12 -17.43
N SER A 85 10.30 2.99 -16.81
CA SER A 85 10.48 2.20 -15.59
C SER A 85 9.79 2.84 -14.38
N LYS A 86 9.50 2.02 -13.35
CA LYS A 86 8.88 2.50 -12.10
C LYS A 86 9.72 3.56 -11.39
N GLU A 87 11.03 3.42 -11.41
CA GLU A 87 11.98 4.39 -10.83
C GLU A 87 11.89 5.75 -11.54
N LYS A 88 11.82 5.75 -12.88
CA LYS A 88 11.63 6.99 -13.65
C LYS A 88 10.27 7.62 -13.38
N MET A 89 9.23 6.81 -13.19
CA MET A 89 7.89 7.32 -12.86
C MET A 89 7.84 7.95 -11.46
N LEU A 90 8.54 7.37 -10.47
CA LEU A 90 8.73 7.98 -9.15
C LEU A 90 9.39 9.35 -9.24
N ALA A 91 10.52 9.45 -9.94
CA ALA A 91 11.23 10.73 -10.10
C ALA A 91 10.40 11.81 -10.82
N ILE A 92 9.44 11.41 -11.67
CA ILE A 92 8.50 12.34 -12.34
C ILE A 92 7.32 12.73 -11.43
N ALA A 93 7.02 11.92 -10.42
CA ALA A 93 5.93 12.13 -9.47
C ALA A 93 6.37 12.92 -8.23
N GLU A 94 7.67 13.09 -8.00
CA GLU A 94 8.20 14.00 -6.99
C GLU A 94 7.82 15.48 -7.32
N PRO A 95 7.55 16.32 -6.30
CA PRO A 95 7.11 17.71 -6.47
C PRO A 95 8.09 18.63 -7.22
#